data_AF-A0AAW3HJJ0-F1
#
_entry.id   AF-A0AAW3HJJ0-F1
#
_cell.length_a   1.000
_cell.length_b   1.000
_cell.length_c   1.000
_cell.angle_alpha   90.00
_cell.angle_beta   90.00
_cell.angle_gamma   90.00
#
_symmetry.space_group_name_H-M   'P 1'
#
loop_
_entity.id
_entity.type
_entity.pdbx_description
1 polymer ?
#
loop_
_entity_poly.entity_id
_entity_poly.type
_entity_poly.pdbx_seq_one_letter_code
_entity_poly.pdbx_strand_id
1 'polypeptide(L)' 'MLSFFLRALFLIPGQSMETQVTNNQLVLTPVSKQYSLEELLAQCDMSAPEVNKQDVWGTSGPVGDEVW' A
#
# COMPACT_ATOMS: atom_id res chain seq x y z
N MET A 1 -20.91 -3.14 -4.53
CA MET A 1 -21.08 -2.16 -5.63
C MET A 1 -19.78 -1.44 -5.98
N LEU A 2 -19.05 -0.86 -5.00
CA LEU A 2 -17.78 -0.14 -5.24
C LEU A 2 -16.66 -1.00 -5.89
N SER A 3 -16.53 -2.26 -5.46
CA SER A 3 -15.51 -3.21 -5.99
C SER A 3 -15.68 -3.51 -7.49
N PHE A 4 -16.92 -3.51 -8.00
CA PHE A 4 -17.18 -3.78 -9.42
C PHE A 4 -16.74 -2.62 -10.32
N PHE A 5 -16.95 -1.38 -9.87
CA PHE A 5 -16.56 -0.17 -10.59
C PHE A 5 -15.03 -0.06 -10.75
N LEU A 6 -14.28 -0.35 -9.68
CA LEU A 6 -12.81 -0.37 -9.74
C LEU A 6 -12.29 -1.43 -10.73
N ARG A 7 -12.90 -2.63 -10.74
CA ARG A 7 -12.56 -3.69 -11.71
C ARG A 7 -12.80 -3.28 -13.16
N ALA A 8 -13.90 -2.59 -13.44
CA ALA A 8 -14.19 -2.10 -14.80
C ALA A 8 -13.14 -1.08 -15.29
N LEU A 9 -12.48 -0.40 -14.36
CA LEU A 9 -11.38 0.54 -14.62
C LEU A 9 -9.99 -0.11 -14.49
N PHE A 10 -9.92 -1.43 -14.29
CA PHE A 10 -8.69 -2.19 -14.04
C PHE A 10 -7.88 -1.68 -12.83
N LEU A 11 -8.55 -1.09 -11.85
CA LEU A 11 -7.95 -0.60 -10.61
C LEU A 11 -8.01 -1.66 -9.50
N ILE A 12 -6.96 -1.70 -8.69
CA ILE A 12 -6.83 -2.62 -7.55
C ILE A 12 -6.92 -1.81 -6.24
N PRO A 13 -7.64 -2.29 -5.20
CA PRO A 13 -7.66 -1.64 -3.91
C PRO A 13 -6.24 -1.43 -3.36
N GLY A 14 -5.94 -0.22 -2.87
CA GLY A 14 -4.61 0.14 -2.36
C GLY A 14 -3.59 0.56 -3.43
N GLN A 15 -3.96 0.57 -4.72
CA GLN A 15 -3.09 1.06 -5.79
C GLN A 15 -2.81 2.58 -5.67
N SER A 16 -1.57 2.98 -5.92
CA SER A 16 -1.19 4.40 -5.98
C SER A 16 -1.67 5.06 -7.27
N MET A 17 -2.17 6.29 -7.16
CA MET A 17 -2.61 7.11 -8.30
C MET A 17 -2.02 8.51 -8.23
N GLU A 18 -1.72 9.08 -9.38
CA GLU A 18 -1.38 10.49 -9.53
C GLU A 18 -2.66 11.28 -9.82
N THR A 19 -2.76 12.47 -9.23
CA THR A 19 -3.95 13.31 -9.32
C THR A 19 -3.59 14.65 -9.93
N GLN A 20 -4.28 15.02 -11.00
CA GLN A 20 -4.09 16.32 -11.67
C GLN A 20 -5.42 16.97 -11.98
N VAL A 21 -5.46 18.31 -11.94
CA VAL A 21 -6.64 19.10 -12.32
C VAL A 21 -6.34 19.78 -13.65
N THR A 22 -7.08 19.39 -14.69
CA THR A 22 -6.92 19.93 -16.05
C THR A 22 -8.30 20.32 -16.58
N ASN A 23 -8.47 21.55 -17.05
CA ASN A 23 -9.73 22.05 -17.64
C ASN A 23 -10.97 21.79 -16.74
N ASN A 24 -10.87 22.10 -15.44
CA ASN A 24 -11.92 21.82 -14.44
C ASN A 24 -12.29 20.33 -14.28
N GLN A 25 -11.44 19.41 -14.74
CA GLN A 25 -11.61 17.97 -14.55
C GLN A 25 -10.53 17.43 -13.62
N LEU A 26 -10.92 16.51 -12.72
CA LEU A 26 -9.99 15.71 -11.93
C LEU A 26 -9.61 14.47 -12.73
N VAL A 27 -8.34 14.36 -13.10
CA VAL A 27 -7.80 13.20 -13.81
C VAL A 27 -6.96 12.38 -12.83
N LEU A 28 -7.28 11.09 -12.74
CA LEU A 28 -6.57 10.11 -11.92
C LEU A 28 -5.81 9.16 -12.85
N THR A 29 -4.50 9.08 -12.70
CA THR A 29 -3.64 8.21 -13.50
C THR A 29 -3.03 7.13 -12.62
N PRO A 30 -3.19 5.84 -12.92
CA PRO A 30 -2.56 4.77 -12.16
C PRO A 30 -1.04 4.90 -12.22
N VAL A 31 -0.38 4.85 -11.07
CA VAL A 31 1.09 4.87 -11.01
C VAL A 31 1.58 3.44 -10.99
N SER A 32 2.37 3.07 -12.00
CA SER A 32 3.13 1.83 -12.01
C SER A 32 4.57 2.15 -11.60
N LYS A 33 4.88 1.93 -10.32
CA LYS A 33 6.25 2.08 -9.84
C LYS A 33 7.00 0.79 -10.10
N GLN A 34 8.12 0.89 -10.81
CA GLN A 34 9.09 -0.18 -10.94
C GLN A 34 10.29 0.19 -10.09
N TYR A 35 10.70 -0.73 -9.24
CA TYR A 35 11.87 -0.57 -8.39
C TYR A 35 12.89 -1.62 -8.73
N SER A 36 14.17 -1.28 -8.63
CA SER A 36 15.22 -2.31 -8.62
C SER A 36 15.37 -2.88 -7.21
N LEU A 37 15.93 -4.08 -7.10
CA LEU A 37 16.20 -4.68 -5.79
C LEU A 37 17.15 -3.79 -4.99
N GLU A 38 18.17 -3.23 -5.64
CA GLU A 38 19.17 -2.36 -5.04
C GLU A 38 18.52 -1.08 -4.48
N GLU A 39 17.57 -0.50 -5.21
CA GLU A 39 16.83 0.69 -4.77
C GLU A 39 15.99 0.41 -3.51
N LEU A 40 15.35 -0.75 -3.44
CA LEU A 40 14.58 -1.15 -2.26
C LEU A 40 15.48 -1.41 -1.05
N LEU A 41 16.62 -2.08 -1.26
CA LEU A 41 17.58 -2.35 -0.20
C LEU A 41 18.21 -1.07 0.35
N ALA A 42 18.46 -0.07 -0.50
CA ALA A 42 18.99 1.23 -0.08
C ALA A 42 18.05 2.00 0.85
N GLN A 43 16.75 1.65 0.87
CA GLN A 43 15.74 2.26 1.75
C GLN A 43 15.62 1.55 3.11
N CYS A 44 16.26 0.39 3.29
CA CYS A 44 16.21 -0.35 4.54
C CYS A 44 17.11 0.27 5.62
N ASP A 45 16.61 0.31 6.87
CA ASP A 45 17.44 0.58 8.03
C ASP A 45 18.24 -0.67 8.42
N MET A 46 19.53 -0.68 8.08
CA MET A 46 20.43 -1.79 8.37
C MET A 46 20.83 -1.90 9.85
N SER A 47 20.46 -0.90 10.68
CA SER A 47 20.68 -0.90 12.12
C SER A 47 19.47 -1.43 12.91
N ALA A 48 18.37 -1.74 12.23
CA ALA A 48 17.18 -2.26 12.86
C ALA A 48 17.49 -3.58 13.60
N PRO A 49 17.04 -3.74 14.86
CA PRO A 49 17.25 -4.97 15.60
C PRO A 49 16.53 -6.14 14.93
N GLU A 50 17.10 -7.34 15.02
CA GLU A 50 16.44 -8.54 14.54
C GLU A 50 15.13 -8.77 15.31
N VAL A 51 14.04 -8.91 14.55
CA VAL A 51 12.70 -9.08 15.11
C VAL A 51 12.36 -10.56 15.21
N ASN A 52 12.00 -11.03 16.41
CA ASN A 52 11.50 -12.37 16.61
C ASN A 52 10.05 -12.50 16.13
N LYS A 53 9.76 -13.48 15.26
CA LYS A 53 8.41 -13.65 14.67
C LYS A 53 7.31 -13.95 15.71
N GLN A 54 7.65 -14.63 16.81
CA GLN A 54 6.71 -14.89 17.90
C GLN A 54 6.29 -13.60 18.61
N ASP A 55 7.17 -12.61 18.70
CA ASP A 55 6.88 -11.32 19.34
C ASP A 55 5.98 -10.42 18.48
N VAL A 56 5.93 -10.64 17.15
CA VAL A 56 5.12 -9.83 16.22
C VAL A 56 3.75 -10.44 15.93
N TRP A 57 3.68 -11.77 15.73
CA TRP A 57 2.44 -12.43 15.29
C TRP A 57 1.94 -13.50 16.27
N GLY A 58 2.79 -13.98 17.16
CA GLY A 58 2.47 -15.13 18.01
C GLY A 58 1.69 -14.75 19.27
N THR A 59 2.07 -13.65 19.92
CA THR A 59 1.45 -13.20 21.19
C THR A 59 0.74 -11.86 21.07
N SER A 60 0.87 -11.19 19.93
CA SER A 60 0.23 -9.90 19.67
C SER A 60 -1.28 -10.06 19.65
N GLY A 61 -1.96 -9.36 20.58
CA GLY A 61 -3.40 -9.23 20.56
C GLY A 61 -3.88 -8.36 19.38
N PRO A 62 -5.19 -8.36 19.10
CA PRO A 62 -5.76 -7.42 18.15
C PRO A 62 -5.46 -5.99 18.60
N VAL A 63 -5.01 -5.14 17.67
CA VAL A 63 -4.60 -3.76 17.94
C VAL A 63 -5.72 -2.75 17.60
N GLY A 64 -6.85 -3.23 17.05
CA GLY A 64 -8.01 -2.41 16.68
C GLY A 64 -9.25 -2.62 17.56
N ASP A 65 -10.19 -1.69 17.49
CA ASP A 65 -11.49 -1.70 18.19
C ASP A 65 -12.59 -2.45 17.39
N GLU A 66 -12.26 -3.61 16.81
CA GLU A 66 -13.26 -4.39 16.07
C GLU A 66 -14.24 -5.06 17.05
N VAL A 67 -15.48 -4.55 17.13
CA VAL A 67 -16.60 -5.21 17.83
C VAL A 67 -17.14 -6.33 16.95
N TRP A 68 -17.12 -7.56 17.44
CA TRP A 68 -17.69 -8.75 16.79
C TRP A 68 -19.18 -8.91 17.03
#